data_AF-A0A950UII7-F1
#
_entry.id   AF-A0A950UII7-F1
#
_cell.length_a   1.000
_cell.length_b   1.000
_cell.length_c   1.000
_cell.angle_alpha   90.00
_cell.angle_beta   90.00
_cell.angle_gamma   90.00
#
_symmetry.space_group_name_H-M   'P 1'
#
loop_
_entity.id
_entity.type
_entity.pdbx_description
1 polymer ?
#
loop_
_entity_poly.entity_id
_entity_poly.type
_entity_poly.pdbx_seq_one_letter_code
_entity_poly.pdbx_strand_id
1 'polypeptide(L)'
;MDAAPGRGRGQTLNGCAQADVESYLNTKPSYPGQFTSFVRWAVRRRYAQAAIKAPALRWTGPAGPHDQDERWAVARRLLYDETLATADRVAGLLVLLYAQTASSIHRLTTDRVTQDNNHVLLSLGDRPIRLPAPLDGLMVELVASRTTDTLIRHESDWLFPGRSAGQPIHESRLRRRLTTIGVKSGQGRRTALFALAQEVPAGLLSKMLGVHISVAVAWQRASGGDWMGYAAEVAARSAIRIGSQTKDAPNAYLQ
;
A
#
# COMPACT_ATOMS: atom_id res chain seq x y z
N MET A 1 -21.04 6.12 -25.17
CA MET A 1 -21.42 4.90 -25.91
C MET A 1 -20.58 4.90 -27.17
N ASP A 2 -20.04 3.75 -27.56
CA ASP A 2 -19.09 3.48 -28.64
C ASP A 2 -17.63 3.96 -28.50
N ALA A 3 -16.73 2.99 -28.25
CA ALA A 3 -15.68 2.59 -29.18
C ALA A 3 -14.72 1.59 -28.50
N ALA A 4 -14.81 0.31 -28.88
CA ALA A 4 -13.78 -0.70 -28.61
C ALA A 4 -13.31 -1.24 -29.96
N PRO A 5 -12.05 -1.06 -30.37
CA PRO A 5 -11.53 -1.68 -31.58
C PRO A 5 -10.88 -3.01 -31.21
N GLY A 6 -11.59 -4.10 -31.46
CA GLY A 6 -11.06 -5.46 -31.39
C GLY A 6 -11.88 -6.34 -32.32
N ARG A 7 -11.25 -6.84 -33.38
CA ARG A 7 -11.88 -7.66 -34.42
C ARG A 7 -12.71 -8.81 -33.82
N GLY A 8 -14.02 -8.76 -34.07
CA GLY A 8 -14.81 -9.89 -34.57
C GLY A 8 -14.96 -11.12 -33.68
N ARG A 9 -15.70 -11.02 -32.58
CA ARG A 9 -16.73 -12.01 -32.23
C ARG A 9 -17.92 -11.24 -31.65
N GLY A 10 -18.99 -11.09 -32.45
CA GLY A 10 -20.27 -10.52 -32.01
C GLY A 10 -21.00 -11.46 -31.04
N GLN A 11 -20.34 -11.92 -29.99
CA GLN A 11 -20.94 -12.70 -28.94
C GLN A 11 -21.50 -11.75 -27.88
N THR A 12 -22.77 -11.93 -27.56
CA THR A 12 -23.39 -11.28 -26.41
C THR A 12 -22.69 -11.79 -25.14
N LEU A 13 -22.63 -10.96 -24.09
CA LEU A 13 -22.01 -11.33 -22.80
C LEU A 13 -22.53 -12.66 -22.23
N ASN A 14 -23.75 -13.05 -22.62
CA ASN A 14 -24.40 -14.30 -22.23
C ASN A 14 -23.82 -15.55 -22.94
N GLY A 15 -23.26 -15.39 -24.13
CA GLY A 15 -22.59 -16.46 -24.89
C GLY A 15 -21.10 -16.59 -24.61
N CYS A 16 -20.53 -15.70 -23.80
CA CYS A 16 -19.10 -15.69 -23.48
C CYS A 16 -18.74 -16.89 -22.59
N ALA A 17 -17.71 -17.66 -22.97
CA ALA A 17 -17.19 -18.76 -22.18
C ALA A 17 -15.90 -18.37 -21.46
N GLN A 18 -15.47 -19.21 -20.50
CA GLN A 18 -14.21 -19.03 -19.77
C GLN A 18 -13.00 -18.92 -20.71
N ALA A 19 -12.99 -19.70 -21.80
CA ALA A 19 -11.91 -19.68 -22.80
C ALA A 19 -11.78 -18.33 -23.52
N ASP A 20 -12.88 -17.61 -23.74
CA ASP A 20 -12.84 -16.29 -24.38
C ASP A 20 -12.24 -15.24 -23.44
N VAL A 21 -12.56 -15.33 -22.14
CA VAL A 21 -11.99 -14.48 -21.08
C VAL A 21 -10.48 -14.70 -20.96
N GLU A 22 -10.03 -15.95 -20.99
CA GLU A 22 -8.62 -16.32 -20.94
C GLU A 22 -7.86 -15.91 -22.20
N SER A 23 -8.45 -16.13 -23.37
CA SER A 23 -7.90 -15.69 -24.66
C SER A 23 -7.71 -14.17 -24.69
N TYR A 24 -8.72 -13.41 -24.23
CA TYR A 24 -8.60 -11.96 -24.12
C TYR A 24 -7.49 -11.54 -23.16
N LEU A 25 -7.35 -12.16 -21.99
CA LEU A 25 -6.25 -11.84 -21.07
C LEU A 25 -4.87 -12.15 -21.66
N ASN A 26 -4.74 -13.19 -22.48
CA ASN A 26 -3.50 -13.53 -23.16
C ASN A 26 -3.08 -12.47 -24.19
N THR A 27 -4.01 -11.64 -24.68
CA THR A 27 -3.69 -10.47 -25.53
C THR A 27 -3.00 -9.32 -24.78
N LYS A 28 -2.78 -9.46 -23.46
CA LYS A 28 -2.19 -8.43 -22.59
C LYS A 28 -2.94 -7.09 -22.68
N PRO A 29 -4.23 -7.05 -22.31
CA PRO A 29 -5.01 -5.82 -22.38
C PRO A 29 -4.42 -4.73 -21.50
N SER A 30 -4.59 -3.46 -21.87
CA SER A 30 -4.05 -2.31 -21.12
C SER A 30 -4.58 -2.20 -19.69
N TYR A 31 -5.74 -2.78 -19.39
CA TYR A 31 -6.41 -2.70 -18.08
C TYR A 31 -6.97 -4.07 -17.62
N PRO A 32 -6.11 -5.06 -17.33
CA PRO A 32 -6.56 -6.39 -16.93
C PRO A 32 -7.37 -6.35 -15.61
N GLY A 33 -7.02 -5.41 -14.72
CA GLY A 33 -7.73 -5.13 -13.47
C GLY A 33 -9.20 -4.75 -13.65
N GLN A 34 -9.45 -3.83 -14.59
CA GLN A 34 -10.78 -3.34 -14.90
C GLN A 34 -11.59 -4.41 -15.64
N PHE A 35 -10.95 -5.15 -16.55
CA PHE A 35 -11.58 -6.28 -17.24
C PHE A 35 -12.02 -7.38 -16.28
N THR A 36 -11.17 -7.84 -15.35
CA THR A 36 -11.58 -8.82 -14.33
C THR A 36 -12.72 -8.28 -13.45
N SER A 37 -12.66 -7.00 -13.06
CA SER A 37 -13.72 -6.37 -12.26
C SER A 37 -15.04 -6.32 -13.04
N PHE A 38 -14.97 -6.01 -14.34
CA PHE A 38 -16.10 -6.04 -15.26
C PHE A 38 -16.68 -7.44 -15.42
N VAL A 39 -15.86 -8.47 -15.63
CA VAL A 39 -16.31 -9.88 -15.69
C VAL A 39 -17.00 -10.28 -14.38
N ARG A 40 -16.41 -9.95 -13.23
CA ARG A 40 -17.02 -10.21 -11.92
C ARG A 40 -18.35 -9.49 -11.73
N TRP A 41 -18.45 -8.25 -12.20
CA TRP A 41 -19.68 -7.47 -12.20
C TRP A 41 -20.74 -8.07 -13.13
N ALA A 42 -20.35 -8.51 -14.34
CA ALA A 42 -21.24 -9.09 -15.34
C ALA A 42 -21.83 -10.42 -14.87
N VAL A 43 -21.01 -11.28 -14.26
CA VAL A 43 -21.46 -12.51 -13.61
C VAL A 43 -22.42 -12.22 -12.46
N ARG A 44 -22.09 -11.26 -11.58
CA ARG A 44 -22.95 -10.89 -10.45
C ARG A 44 -24.30 -10.32 -10.89
N ARG A 45 -24.33 -9.54 -11.98
CA ARG A 45 -25.56 -8.97 -12.56
C ARG A 45 -26.26 -9.89 -13.56
N ARG A 46 -25.79 -11.14 -13.71
CA ARG A 46 -26.34 -12.16 -14.63
C ARG A 46 -26.34 -11.76 -16.11
N TYR A 47 -25.45 -10.85 -16.50
CA TYR A 47 -25.19 -10.54 -17.92
C TYR A 47 -24.25 -11.55 -18.58
N ALA A 48 -23.52 -12.33 -17.77
CA ALA A 48 -22.65 -13.40 -18.21
C ALA A 48 -22.91 -14.66 -17.38
N GLN A 49 -22.54 -15.83 -17.93
CA GLN A 49 -22.82 -17.12 -17.31
C GLN A 49 -22.16 -17.23 -15.93
N ALA A 50 -22.90 -17.80 -14.95
CA ALA A 50 -22.41 -17.99 -13.59
C ALA A 50 -21.17 -18.90 -13.50
N ALA A 51 -20.95 -19.75 -14.51
CA ALA A 51 -19.80 -20.63 -14.61
C ALA A 51 -18.48 -19.90 -14.94
N ILE A 52 -18.54 -18.66 -15.44
CA ILE A 52 -17.34 -17.87 -15.74
C ILE A 52 -16.68 -17.47 -14.42
N LYS A 53 -15.49 -18.01 -14.18
CA LYS A 53 -14.68 -17.63 -13.04
C LYS A 53 -13.92 -16.37 -13.44
N ALA A 54 -14.31 -15.24 -12.86
CA ALA A 54 -13.54 -14.01 -12.99
C ALA A 54 -12.08 -14.33 -12.61
N PRO A 55 -11.14 -14.25 -13.57
CA PRO A 55 -9.77 -14.70 -13.34
C PRO A 55 -9.21 -13.90 -12.17
N ALA A 56 -8.74 -14.58 -11.14
CA ALA A 56 -7.98 -13.90 -10.10
C ALA A 56 -6.82 -13.22 -10.82
N LEU A 57 -6.74 -11.88 -10.77
CA LEU A 57 -5.52 -11.21 -11.16
C LEU A 57 -4.44 -11.80 -10.28
N ARG A 58 -3.65 -12.72 -10.85
CA ARG A 58 -2.47 -13.23 -10.20
C ARG A 58 -1.63 -12.01 -9.92
N TRP A 59 -1.32 -11.78 -8.65
CA TRP A 59 -0.32 -10.80 -8.30
C TRP A 59 0.95 -11.20 -9.05
N THR A 60 1.30 -10.42 -10.07
CA THR A 60 2.63 -10.55 -10.68
C THR A 60 3.58 -9.88 -9.69
N GLY A 61 4.43 -10.67 -9.04
CA GLY A 61 5.43 -10.19 -8.10
C GLY A 61 6.47 -9.28 -8.79
N PRO A 62 7.63 -9.04 -8.17
CA PRO A 62 8.75 -8.42 -8.87
C PRO A 62 9.09 -9.23 -10.12
N ALA A 63 9.46 -8.57 -11.22
CA ALA A 63 9.82 -9.24 -12.46
C ALA A 63 11.19 -9.93 -12.39
N GLY A 64 11.94 -9.73 -11.30
CA GLY A 64 13.18 -10.44 -10.98
C GLY A 64 14.06 -9.66 -9.97
N PRO A 65 15.28 -10.15 -9.68
CA PRO A 65 16.26 -9.50 -8.81
C PRO A 65 16.59 -8.06 -9.24
N HIS A 66 16.66 -7.81 -10.55
CA HIS A 66 16.92 -6.48 -11.09
C HIS A 66 15.90 -5.42 -10.67
N ASP A 67 14.63 -5.78 -10.49
CA ASP A 67 13.61 -4.82 -10.01
C ASP A 67 13.81 -4.43 -8.54
N GLN A 68 14.36 -5.36 -7.74
CA GLN A 68 14.71 -5.10 -6.36
C GLN A 68 15.89 -4.13 -6.28
N ASP A 69 16.89 -4.33 -7.13
CA ASP A 69 18.06 -3.46 -7.22
C ASP A 69 17.71 -2.07 -7.74
N GLU A 70 16.89 -1.98 -8.81
CA GLU A 70 16.35 -0.71 -9.31
C GLU A 70 15.57 0.02 -8.22
N ARG A 71 14.70 -0.69 -7.47
CA ARG A 71 13.94 -0.12 -6.36
C ARG A 71 14.86 0.48 -5.30
N TRP A 72 15.89 -0.26 -4.89
CA TRP A 72 16.84 0.22 -3.89
C TRP A 72 17.72 1.36 -4.38
N ALA A 73 18.12 1.36 -5.66
CA ALA A 73 18.86 2.47 -6.26
C ALA A 73 18.05 3.77 -6.24
N VAL A 74 16.76 3.71 -6.62
CA VAL A 74 15.87 4.88 -6.55
C VAL A 74 15.65 5.29 -5.09
N ALA A 75 15.41 4.35 -4.18
CA ALA A 75 15.25 4.67 -2.75
C ALA A 75 16.49 5.37 -2.17
N ARG A 76 17.69 4.87 -2.47
CA ARG A 76 18.95 5.48 -2.03
C ARG A 76 19.11 6.89 -2.58
N ARG A 77 18.81 7.12 -3.86
CA ARG A 77 18.81 8.46 -4.44
C ARG A 77 17.84 9.37 -3.69
N LEU A 78 16.61 8.95 -3.45
CA LEU A 78 15.62 9.78 -2.73
C LEU A 78 16.04 10.08 -1.28
N LEU A 79 16.83 9.21 -0.63
CA LEU A 79 17.33 9.47 0.72
C LEU A 79 18.38 10.59 0.75
N TYR A 80 19.18 10.78 -0.30
CA TYR A 80 20.35 11.68 -0.26
C TYR A 80 20.36 12.81 -1.29
N ASP A 81 19.54 12.75 -2.33
CA ASP A 81 19.49 13.76 -3.41
C ASP A 81 18.68 14.99 -2.97
N GLU A 82 19.37 15.98 -2.42
CA GLU A 82 18.80 17.26 -1.94
C GLU A 82 18.32 18.18 -3.06
N THR A 83 18.62 17.86 -4.33
CA THR A 83 18.08 18.63 -5.48
C THR A 83 16.59 18.38 -5.69
N LEU A 84 16.06 17.29 -5.11
CA LEU A 84 14.66 16.92 -5.17
C LEU A 84 13.90 17.52 -3.99
N ALA A 85 12.67 17.98 -4.24
CA ALA A 85 11.81 18.49 -3.18
C ALA A 85 11.60 17.43 -2.09
N THR A 86 11.76 17.82 -0.82
CA THR A 86 11.62 16.93 0.35
C THR A 86 10.28 16.18 0.36
N ALA A 87 9.19 16.84 -0.03
CA ALA A 87 7.88 16.21 -0.20
C ALA A 87 7.88 15.07 -1.24
N ASP A 88 8.58 15.23 -2.36
CA ASP A 88 8.67 14.21 -3.41
C ASP A 88 9.55 13.03 -2.99
N ARG A 89 10.65 13.32 -2.28
CA ARG A 89 11.54 12.32 -1.68
C ARG A 89 10.78 11.45 -0.68
N VAL A 90 10.10 12.06 0.29
CA VAL A 90 9.31 11.34 1.29
C VAL A 90 8.20 10.53 0.63
N ALA A 91 7.41 11.12 -0.29
CA ALA A 91 6.36 10.40 -0.97
C ALA A 91 6.88 9.18 -1.76
N GLY A 92 8.01 9.32 -2.46
CA GLY A 92 8.63 8.22 -3.19
C GLY A 92 9.13 7.11 -2.24
N LEU A 93 9.71 7.48 -1.11
CA LEU A 93 10.16 6.52 -0.09
C LEU A 93 8.98 5.77 0.55
N LEU A 94 7.84 6.43 0.78
CA LEU A 94 6.62 5.75 1.23
C LEU A 94 6.11 4.71 0.24
N VAL A 95 6.25 4.97 -1.07
CA VAL A 95 5.91 3.98 -2.11
C VAL A 95 6.92 2.83 -2.13
N LEU A 96 8.22 3.14 -2.10
CA LEU A 96 9.28 2.15 -2.33
C LEU A 96 9.61 1.32 -1.09
N LEU A 97 9.42 1.84 0.12
CA LEU A 97 9.78 1.16 1.38
C LEU A 97 8.55 0.62 2.10
N TYR A 98 7.44 1.35 2.09
CA TYR A 98 6.22 0.99 2.83
C TYR A 98 5.07 0.58 1.92
N ALA A 99 5.34 0.41 0.62
CA ALA A 99 4.35 0.05 -0.35
C ALA A 99 3.05 0.86 -0.21
N GLN A 100 3.16 2.18 -0.10
CA GLN A 100 2.00 3.07 -0.05
C GLN A 100 1.50 3.44 -1.45
N THR A 101 0.23 3.81 -1.58
CA THR A 101 -0.33 4.29 -2.86
C THR A 101 -0.33 5.80 -2.87
N ALA A 102 -0.33 6.43 -4.05
CA ALA A 102 -0.60 7.86 -4.14
C ALA A 102 -1.96 8.25 -3.52
N SER A 103 -2.96 7.37 -3.61
CA SER A 103 -4.28 7.56 -2.98
C SER A 103 -4.20 7.59 -1.45
N SER A 104 -3.34 6.78 -0.85
CA SER A 104 -3.09 6.78 0.60
C SER A 104 -2.24 7.98 1.01
N ILE A 105 -1.13 8.21 0.29
CA ILE A 105 -0.16 9.26 0.61
C ILE A 105 -0.78 10.65 0.56
N HIS A 106 -1.59 10.97 -0.46
CA HIS A 106 -2.17 12.31 -0.55
C HIS A 106 -3.14 12.64 0.58
N ARG A 107 -3.71 11.62 1.26
CA ARG A 107 -4.61 11.79 2.40
C ARG A 107 -3.91 11.79 3.74
N LEU A 108 -2.58 11.60 3.76
CA LEU A 108 -1.83 11.69 5.00
C LEU A 108 -1.93 13.12 5.53
N THR A 109 -2.02 13.21 6.84
CA THR A 109 -2.13 14.43 7.63
C THR A 109 -0.97 14.49 8.63
N THR A 110 -0.65 15.67 9.15
CA THR A 110 0.49 15.89 10.04
C THR A 110 0.33 15.20 11.40
N ASP A 111 -0.90 15.05 11.90
CA ASP A 111 -1.24 14.27 13.11
C ASP A 111 -0.81 12.80 13.03
N ARG A 112 -0.67 12.25 11.82
CA ARG A 112 -0.16 10.89 11.60
C ARG A 112 1.35 10.77 11.83
N VAL A 113 2.04 11.90 11.97
CA VAL A 113 3.47 11.97 12.28
C VAL A 113 3.61 12.44 13.72
N THR A 114 4.19 11.59 14.56
CA THR A 114 4.44 11.91 15.97
C THR A 114 5.92 11.74 16.28
N GLN A 115 6.43 12.53 17.22
CA GLN A 115 7.78 12.37 17.73
C GLN A 115 7.69 11.74 19.13
N ASP A 116 8.38 10.62 19.33
CA ASP A 116 8.44 9.89 20.59
C ASP A 116 9.90 9.58 20.92
N ASN A 117 10.41 10.04 22.06
CA ASN A 117 11.73 9.69 22.60
C ASN A 117 12.86 9.68 21.55
N ASN A 118 12.97 10.77 20.76
CA ASN A 118 13.96 10.94 19.69
C ASN A 118 13.74 10.05 18.45
N HIS A 119 12.53 9.54 18.26
CA HIS A 119 12.12 8.75 17.10
C HIS A 119 10.91 9.39 16.42
N VAL A 120 10.87 9.30 15.10
CA VAL A 120 9.71 9.72 14.32
C VAL A 120 8.84 8.50 14.07
N LEU A 121 7.59 8.58 14.52
CA LEU A 121 6.58 7.56 14.33
C LEU A 121 5.62 8.01 13.23
N LEU A 122 5.36 7.13 12.27
CA LEU A 122 4.39 7.34 11.19
C LEU A 122 3.25 6.33 11.30
N SER A 123 2.02 6.85 11.37
CA SER A 123 0.80 6.04 11.42
C SER A 123 0.19 5.88 10.03
N LEU A 124 0.57 4.82 9.32
CA LEU A 124 -0.04 4.42 8.04
C LEU A 124 -1.28 3.53 8.24
N GLY A 125 -1.34 2.81 9.35
CA GLY A 125 -2.49 2.02 9.81
C GLY A 125 -2.69 2.19 11.31
N ASP A 126 -3.20 1.15 11.97
CA ASP A 126 -3.51 1.15 13.40
C ASP A 126 -2.26 1.04 14.28
N ARG A 127 -1.13 0.58 13.72
CA ARG A 127 0.15 0.51 14.43
C ARG A 127 1.12 1.55 13.88
N PRO A 128 1.59 2.50 14.70
CA PRO A 128 2.61 3.43 14.28
C PRO A 128 3.91 2.69 13.97
N ILE A 129 4.61 3.14 12.94
CA ILE A 129 5.88 2.58 12.49
C ILE A 129 6.98 3.59 12.82
N ARG A 130 8.04 3.12 13.47
CA ARG A 130 9.25 3.93 13.65
C ARG A 130 9.97 4.09 12.32
N LEU A 131 10.11 5.32 11.86
CA LEU A 131 10.86 5.62 10.66
C LEU A 131 12.36 5.41 10.91
N PRO A 132 13.08 4.71 10.03
CA PRO A 132 14.52 4.55 10.14
C PRO A 132 15.22 5.83 9.66
N ALA A 133 16.41 6.08 10.19
CA ALA A 133 17.30 7.07 9.62
C ALA A 133 17.74 6.66 8.20
N PRO A 134 17.85 7.59 7.23
CA PRO A 134 17.66 9.04 7.36
C PRO A 134 16.23 9.54 7.03
N LEU A 135 15.25 8.65 6.85
CA LEU A 135 13.88 9.03 6.48
C LEU A 135 13.16 9.77 7.60
N ASP A 136 13.47 9.48 8.86
CA ASP A 136 12.98 10.23 10.01
C ASP A 136 13.31 11.73 9.90
N GLY A 137 14.55 12.09 9.59
CA GLY A 137 14.99 13.47 9.38
C GLY A 137 14.25 14.15 8.24
N LEU A 138 14.08 13.47 7.10
CA LEU A 138 13.30 13.99 5.97
C LEU A 138 11.83 14.23 6.33
N MET A 139 11.26 13.39 7.19
CA MET A 139 9.89 13.56 7.65
C MET A 139 9.78 14.79 8.58
N VAL A 140 10.75 14.98 9.49
CA VAL A 140 10.80 16.18 10.34
C VAL A 140 10.93 17.44 9.49
N GLU A 141 11.83 17.42 8.50
CA GLU A 141 12.03 18.54 7.58
C GLU A 141 10.76 18.87 6.79
N LEU A 142 10.04 17.85 6.29
CA LEU A 142 8.77 18.03 5.60
C LEU A 142 7.72 18.70 6.51
N VAL A 143 7.60 18.25 7.76
CA VAL A 143 6.68 18.82 8.74
C VAL A 143 7.08 20.25 9.14
N ALA A 144 8.38 20.54 9.22
CA ALA A 144 8.86 21.89 9.54
C ALA A 144 8.68 22.89 8.39
N SER A 145 8.97 22.48 7.14
CA SER A 145 8.76 23.32 5.94
C SER A 145 7.31 23.76 5.75
N ARG A 146 6.40 23.00 6.37
CA ARG A 146 4.96 23.20 6.34
C ARG A 146 4.49 24.31 7.25
N THR A 147 5.07 24.41 8.45
CA THR A 147 4.75 25.49 9.40
C THR A 147 4.98 26.86 8.77
N THR A 148 6.03 27.00 7.95
CA THR A 148 6.31 28.23 7.20
C THR A 148 5.23 28.54 6.14
N ASP A 149 4.72 27.53 5.44
CA ASP A 149 3.70 27.69 4.39
C ASP A 149 2.30 27.92 5.00
N THR A 150 2.00 27.34 6.16
CA THR A 150 0.71 27.52 6.88
C THR A 150 0.52 28.92 7.46
N LEU A 151 1.61 29.63 7.77
CA LEU A 151 1.52 31.04 8.19
C LEU A 151 1.07 31.95 7.04
N ILE A 152 1.25 31.51 5.79
CA ILE A 152 0.95 32.27 4.56
C ILE A 152 -0.38 31.79 3.94
N ARG A 153 -0.72 30.51 4.10
CA ARG A 153 -1.94 29.87 3.59
C ARG A 153 -2.69 29.23 4.74
N HIS A 154 -3.95 29.60 4.95
CA HIS A 154 -4.86 29.03 5.95
C HIS A 154 -4.57 27.55 6.25
N GLU A 155 -4.44 27.25 7.55
CA GLU A 155 -4.05 25.98 8.16
C GLU A 155 -4.60 24.78 7.38
N SER A 156 -3.71 23.95 6.83
CA SER A 156 -4.08 22.70 6.19
C SER A 156 -3.33 21.56 6.87
N ASP A 157 -4.08 20.68 7.54
CA ASP A 157 -3.52 19.54 8.30
C ASP A 157 -2.95 18.43 7.42
N TRP A 158 -3.11 18.51 6.10
CA TRP A 158 -2.55 17.52 5.17
C TRP A 158 -1.04 17.40 5.38
N LEU A 159 -0.39 16.30 5.05
CA LEU A 159 1.07 16.09 4.99
C LEU A 159 1.66 16.45 3.61
N PHE A 160 0.80 16.52 2.58
CA PHE A 160 1.17 16.94 1.23
C PHE A 160 0.14 17.97 0.71
N PRO A 161 0.47 19.27 0.67
CA PRO A 161 -0.53 20.31 0.43
C PRO A 161 -0.81 20.46 -1.07
N GLY A 162 -2.05 20.80 -1.38
CA GLY A 162 -2.48 21.19 -2.72
C GLY A 162 -2.18 22.65 -3.03
N ARG A 163 -2.53 23.07 -4.26
CA ARG A 163 -2.46 24.48 -4.66
C ARG A 163 -3.61 25.32 -4.08
N SER A 164 -4.73 24.68 -3.76
CA SER A 164 -5.89 25.31 -3.13
C SER A 164 -5.76 25.21 -1.61
N ALA A 165 -6.10 26.28 -0.89
CA ALA A 165 -6.08 26.29 0.57
C ALA A 165 -6.95 25.16 1.15
N GLY A 166 -6.49 24.52 2.21
CA GLY A 166 -7.20 23.42 2.89
C GLY A 166 -7.32 22.11 2.12
N GLN A 167 -6.78 22.01 0.90
CA GLN A 167 -6.89 20.79 0.08
C GLN A 167 -5.56 20.04 -0.01
N PRO A 168 -5.57 18.70 -0.04
CA PRO A 168 -4.36 17.91 -0.27
C PRO A 168 -3.89 18.03 -1.73
N ILE A 169 -2.66 17.60 -1.99
CA ILE A 169 -2.19 17.40 -3.36
C ILE A 169 -3.13 16.43 -4.10
N HIS A 170 -3.53 16.77 -5.31
CA HIS A 170 -4.34 15.85 -6.10
C HIS A 170 -3.54 14.58 -6.44
N GLU A 171 -4.17 13.41 -6.32
CA GLU A 171 -3.51 12.11 -6.52
C GLU A 171 -2.79 12.02 -7.87
N SER A 172 -3.44 12.45 -8.96
CA SER A 172 -2.84 12.40 -10.30
C SER A 172 -1.58 13.28 -10.41
N ARG A 173 -1.54 14.40 -9.69
CA ARG A 173 -0.38 15.29 -9.64
C ARG A 173 0.76 14.65 -8.85
N LEU A 174 0.46 14.03 -7.71
CA LEU A 174 1.43 13.28 -6.93
C LEU A 174 2.03 12.14 -7.77
N ARG A 175 1.20 11.35 -8.44
CA ARG A 175 1.65 10.29 -9.37
C ARG A 175 2.58 10.84 -10.45
N ARG A 176 2.22 11.97 -11.07
CA ARG A 176 3.06 12.61 -12.10
C ARG A 176 4.43 13.02 -11.55
N ARG A 177 4.48 13.67 -10.38
CA ARG A 177 5.74 14.06 -9.71
C ARG A 177 6.61 12.85 -9.41
N LEU A 178 6.01 11.78 -8.88
CA LEU A 178 6.69 10.51 -8.62
C LEU A 178 7.27 9.89 -9.90
N THR A 179 6.51 9.87 -11.00
CA THR A 179 7.02 9.39 -12.28
C THR A 179 8.19 10.24 -12.79
N THR A 180 8.11 11.58 -12.64
CA THR A 180 9.18 12.50 -13.07
C THR A 180 10.50 12.25 -12.33
N ILE A 181 10.46 11.89 -11.04
CA ILE A 181 11.67 11.57 -10.26
C ILE A 181 12.13 10.11 -10.41
N GLY A 182 11.51 9.34 -11.33
CA GLY A 182 11.89 7.96 -11.63
C GLY A 182 11.21 6.89 -10.76
N VAL A 183 10.23 7.25 -9.92
CA VAL A 183 9.47 6.29 -9.12
C VAL A 183 8.40 5.64 -10.00
N LYS A 184 8.70 4.42 -10.46
CA LYS A 184 7.73 3.51 -11.12
C LYS A 184 6.70 3.02 -10.09
N SER A 185 5.75 3.87 -9.70
CA SER A 185 4.88 3.66 -8.53
C SER A 185 4.18 2.30 -8.48
N GLY A 186 3.73 1.76 -9.63
CA GLY A 186 3.12 0.44 -9.71
C GLY A 186 4.12 -0.69 -9.47
N GLN A 187 5.27 -0.68 -10.16
CA GLN A 187 6.28 -1.72 -10.05
C GLN A 187 7.01 -1.68 -8.71
N GLY A 188 7.48 -0.49 -8.31
CA GLY A 188 8.17 -0.28 -7.04
C GLY A 188 7.31 -0.69 -5.84
N ARG A 189 6.00 -0.38 -5.86
CA ARG A 189 5.07 -0.84 -4.83
C ARG A 189 4.97 -2.37 -4.78
N ARG A 190 4.87 -3.05 -5.92
CA ARG A 190 4.70 -4.52 -5.96
C ARG A 190 5.96 -5.23 -5.43
N THR A 191 7.11 -4.74 -5.83
CA THR A 191 8.41 -5.19 -5.33
C THR A 191 8.56 -4.92 -3.83
N ALA A 192 8.15 -3.75 -3.35
CA ALA A 192 8.13 -3.43 -1.92
C ALA A 192 7.18 -4.34 -1.12
N LEU A 193 5.98 -4.59 -1.64
CA LEU A 193 5.02 -5.53 -1.02
C LEU A 193 5.57 -6.96 -0.97
N PHE A 194 6.24 -7.41 -2.03
CA PHE A 194 6.86 -8.72 -2.06
C PHE A 194 7.90 -8.85 -0.95
N ALA A 195 8.83 -7.90 -0.86
CA ALA A 195 9.87 -7.89 0.18
C ALA A 195 9.26 -7.81 1.59
N LEU A 196 8.32 -6.89 1.81
CA LEU A 196 7.65 -6.75 3.10
C LEU A 196 6.87 -8.01 3.49
N ALA A 197 6.21 -8.69 2.55
CA ALA A 197 5.43 -9.88 2.86
C ALA A 197 6.28 -11.14 3.08
N GLN A 198 7.57 -11.10 2.77
CA GLN A 198 8.54 -12.15 3.14
C GLN A 198 9.04 -11.98 4.58
N GLU A 199 9.28 -10.75 4.99
CA GLU A 199 9.86 -10.43 6.30
C GLU A 199 8.79 -10.18 7.37
N VAL A 200 7.65 -9.65 6.94
CA VAL A 200 6.54 -9.21 7.78
C VAL A 200 5.28 -10.00 7.40
N PRO A 201 4.57 -10.57 8.36
CA PRO A 201 3.34 -11.32 8.14
C PRO A 201 2.18 -10.43 7.87
N ALA A 202 1.18 -11.04 7.27
CA ALA A 202 -0.12 -10.48 7.03
C ALA A 202 -0.72 -9.74 8.24
N GLY A 203 -0.71 -10.35 9.43
CA GLY A 203 -1.32 -9.75 10.63
C GLY A 203 -0.67 -8.44 11.07
N LEU A 204 0.65 -8.39 11.04
CA LEU A 204 1.41 -7.19 11.42
C LEU A 204 1.44 -6.17 10.27
N LEU A 205 1.66 -6.65 9.04
CA LEU A 205 1.65 -5.85 7.82
C LEU A 205 0.32 -5.13 7.60
N SER A 206 -0.81 -5.80 7.89
CA SER A 206 -2.15 -5.21 7.86
C SER A 206 -2.26 -4.02 8.81
N LYS A 207 -1.82 -4.19 10.06
CA LYS A 207 -1.86 -3.13 11.08
C LYS A 207 -0.88 -1.99 10.79
N MET A 208 0.29 -2.30 10.26
CA MET A 208 1.30 -1.30 9.90
C MET A 208 0.87 -0.46 8.70
N LEU A 209 0.37 -1.09 7.64
CA LEU A 209 0.09 -0.41 6.36
C LEU A 209 -1.36 0.06 6.20
N GLY A 210 -2.23 -0.24 7.16
CA GLY A 210 -3.65 0.13 7.10
C GLY A 210 -4.43 -0.60 6.01
N VAL A 211 -4.02 -1.83 5.68
CA VAL A 211 -4.65 -2.66 4.63
C VAL A 211 -5.47 -3.78 5.24
N HIS A 212 -6.54 -4.19 4.57
CA HIS A 212 -7.38 -5.29 5.04
C HIS A 212 -6.58 -6.60 5.17
N ILE A 213 -6.80 -7.35 6.26
CA ILE A 213 -6.04 -8.56 6.57
C ILE A 213 -6.06 -9.60 5.45
N SER A 214 -7.19 -9.78 4.76
CA SER A 214 -7.28 -10.72 3.63
C SER A 214 -6.36 -10.35 2.46
N VAL A 215 -6.11 -9.06 2.26
CA VAL A 215 -5.18 -8.55 1.24
C VAL A 215 -3.74 -8.84 1.65
N ALA A 216 -3.40 -8.63 2.92
CA ALA A 216 -2.08 -8.94 3.45
C ALA A 216 -1.77 -10.45 3.43
N VAL A 217 -2.76 -11.30 3.74
CA VAL A 217 -2.66 -12.78 3.61
C VAL A 217 -2.43 -13.20 2.17
N ALA A 218 -3.13 -12.58 1.21
CA ALA A 218 -2.93 -12.87 -0.20
C ALA A 218 -1.50 -12.54 -0.66
N TRP A 219 -0.92 -11.43 -0.19
CA TRP A 219 0.47 -11.07 -0.49
C TRP A 219 1.49 -12.01 0.15
N GLN A 220 1.29 -12.40 1.42
CA GLN A 220 2.18 -13.35 2.10
C GLN A 220 2.21 -14.71 1.38
N ARG A 221 1.04 -15.25 1.02
CA ARG A 221 0.94 -16.50 0.25
C ARG A 221 1.65 -16.41 -1.09
N ALA A 222 1.55 -15.26 -1.76
CA ALA A 222 2.17 -15.08 -3.06
C ALA A 222 3.70 -14.90 -2.97
N SER A 223 4.21 -14.41 -1.83
CA SER A 223 5.65 -14.15 -1.61
C SER A 223 6.42 -15.35 -1.06
N GLY A 224 5.72 -16.44 -0.72
CA GLY A 224 6.32 -17.67 -0.17
C GLY A 224 6.81 -17.55 1.27
N GLY A 225 6.32 -16.59 2.05
CA GLY A 225 6.81 -16.36 3.42
C GLY A 225 6.39 -17.46 4.40
N ASP A 226 7.36 -18.13 5.02
CA ASP A 226 7.18 -19.04 6.16
C ASP A 226 7.36 -18.28 7.48
N TRP A 227 6.41 -18.45 8.40
CA TRP A 227 6.30 -17.56 9.55
C TRP A 227 5.82 -18.22 10.84
N MET A 228 6.10 -19.52 11.00
CA MET A 228 5.81 -20.23 12.25
C MET A 228 6.49 -19.57 13.48
N GLY A 229 7.62 -18.88 13.29
CA GLY A 229 8.41 -18.24 14.36
C GLY A 229 7.68 -17.17 15.18
N TYR A 230 7.06 -16.16 14.56
CA TYR A 230 6.29 -15.20 15.37
C TYR A 230 4.95 -15.73 15.79
N ALA A 231 4.32 -16.66 15.05
CA ALA A 231 3.09 -17.27 15.55
C ALA A 231 3.33 -17.82 16.97
N ALA A 232 4.53 -18.40 17.21
CA ALA A 232 5.01 -18.75 18.54
C ALA A 232 5.31 -17.52 19.45
N GLU A 233 5.97 -16.47 18.96
CA GLU A 233 6.27 -15.25 19.75
C GLU A 233 5.01 -14.51 20.22
N VAL A 234 3.99 -14.37 19.36
CA VAL A 234 2.71 -13.75 19.72
C VAL A 234 1.89 -14.66 20.60
N ALA A 235 1.91 -15.97 20.40
CA ALA A 235 1.32 -16.90 21.37
C ALA A 235 1.98 -16.74 22.75
N ALA A 236 3.30 -16.64 22.82
CA ALA A 236 4.05 -16.42 24.06
C ALA A 236 3.71 -15.06 24.71
N ARG A 237 3.66 -13.97 23.94
CA ARG A 237 3.28 -12.64 24.46
C ARG A 237 1.83 -12.58 24.93
N SER A 238 0.93 -13.28 24.26
CA SER A 238 -0.49 -13.35 24.65
C SER A 238 -0.66 -14.16 25.93
N ALA A 239 0.09 -15.26 26.08
CA ALA A 239 0.12 -16.05 27.31
C ALA A 239 0.66 -15.26 28.52
N ILE A 240 1.70 -14.45 28.32
CA ILE A 240 2.25 -13.57 29.37
C ILE A 240 1.22 -12.49 29.79
N ARG A 241 0.52 -11.89 28.83
CA ARG A 241 -0.52 -10.88 29.13
C ARG A 241 -1.70 -11.46 29.90
N ILE A 242 -2.15 -12.65 29.54
CA ILE A 242 -3.24 -13.35 30.24
C ILE A 242 -2.79 -13.74 31.66
N GLY A 243 -1.56 -14.22 31.83
CA GLY A 243 -0.98 -14.54 33.15
C GLY A 243 -0.79 -13.35 34.08
N SER A 244 -0.63 -12.13 33.53
CA SER A 244 -0.60 -10.91 34.34
C SER A 244 -1.99 -10.45 34.79
N GLN A 245 -3.05 -10.75 34.04
CA GLN A 245 -4.43 -10.38 34.43
C GLN A 245 -5.08 -11.35 35.41
N THR A 246 -4.68 -12.63 35.41
CA THR A 246 -5.19 -13.62 36.39
C THR A 246 -4.56 -13.48 37.78
N LYS A 247 -3.42 -12.78 37.91
CA LYS A 247 -2.74 -12.58 39.20
C LYS A 247 -3.31 -11.41 40.02
N ASP A 248 -4.11 -10.54 39.41
CA ASP A 248 -4.72 -9.36 40.04
C ASP A 248 -6.21 -9.55 40.42
N ALA A 249 -6.73 -10.79 40.43
CA ALA A 249 -8.05 -11.06 40.99
C ALA A 249 -7.94 -11.24 42.53
N PRO A 250 -8.46 -10.31 43.36
CA PRO A 250 -8.45 -10.48 44.80
C PRO A 250 -9.37 -11.66 45.18
N ASN A 251 -8.78 -12.64 45.87
CA ASN A 251 -9.44 -13.80 46.43
C ASN A 251 -10.34 -13.33 47.59
N ALA A 252 -11.56 -12.91 47.29
CA ALA A 252 -12.52 -12.39 48.26
C ALA A 252 -13.75 -13.28 48.34
N TYR A 253 -13.59 -14.49 48.90
CA TYR A 253 -14.67 -15.25 49.56
C TYR A 253 -14.03 -16.26 50.51
N LEU A 254 -13.88 -15.92 51.80
CA LEU A 254 -13.83 -16.86 52.92
C LEU A 254 -13.83 -16.13 54.29
N GLN A 255 -14.87 -15.34 54.57
CA GLN A 255 -15.34 -15.13 55.94
C GLN A 255 -16.77 -14.58 55.94
#